data_AF-A0A812U6P9-F1
#
_entry.id   AF-A0A812U6P9-F1
#
_cell.length_a   1.000
_cell.length_b   1.000
_cell.length_c   1.000
_cell.angle_alpha   90.00
_cell.angle_beta   90.00
_cell.angle_gamma   90.00
#
_symmetry.space_group_name_H-M   'P 1'
#
loop_
_entity.id
_entity.type
_entity.pdbx_description
1 polymer ?
#
loop_
_entity_poly.entity_id
_entity_poly.type
_entity_poly.pdbx_seq_one_letter_code
_entity_poly.pdbx_strand_id
1 'polypeptide(L)'
;MPQVRKKCPHNRNQYHCKECGGKGSCSHTNNRAQCKICKGSQICKHNRIRGQCKDCGGSKICAHGVVRNNCGKCGGTCICEHGKQRAVCRDCGGASLCQHGLERGKCRLRGGRSFCKHQRWKSLCTECGGSALCHHNRSKQNCADCNEFVCNMEGCHLTGHRFAGATALRNHMRVFHGDNPKALTRRKELEVHQLLGQAGLQFEYQHHLPFRGCGLESETQRAFADFVLYACWGAVILEVDENQHRERDASCDVRRDFDMAASVALGSAHKLAIVRYNPDAFKLVGRTVRTSKKERHARLLQLLHSLLQEEPERQFQRLFLYYDRAAEDSELPAVAEDWDVVARAVAAILTQYTPLETTTANTANIGANAAALAALQTQ
;
A
#
# COMPACT_ATOMS: atom_id res chain seq x y z
N MET A 1 -27.10 59.02 -13.20
CA MET A 1 -27.93 58.54 -12.08
C MET A 1 -27.88 57.01 -12.02
N PRO A 2 -27.34 56.37 -10.97
CA PRO A 2 -27.35 54.92 -10.86
C PRO A 2 -28.77 54.43 -10.54
N GLN A 3 -29.33 53.59 -11.41
CA GLN A 3 -30.66 52.99 -11.26
C GLN A 3 -30.70 52.08 -10.01
N VAL A 4 -31.37 52.52 -8.94
CA VAL A 4 -31.59 51.70 -7.74
C VAL A 4 -32.51 50.53 -8.11
N ARG A 5 -31.93 49.34 -8.23
CA ARG A 5 -32.65 48.11 -8.59
C ARG A 5 -33.63 47.74 -7.46
N LYS A 6 -34.93 47.93 -7.68
CA LYS A 6 -35.98 47.56 -6.72
C LYS A 6 -35.88 46.08 -6.34
N LYS A 7 -35.77 45.81 -5.03
CA LYS A 7 -35.85 44.46 -4.47
C LYS A 7 -37.33 44.05 -4.41
N CYS A 8 -37.62 42.80 -4.78
CA CYS A 8 -38.95 42.20 -4.64
C CYS A 8 -39.18 41.72 -3.18
N PRO A 9 -40.42 41.37 -2.78
CA PRO A 9 -40.72 40.82 -1.45
C PRO A 9 -39.90 39.57 -1.07
N HIS A 10 -39.36 38.85 -2.06
CA HIS A 10 -38.45 37.73 -1.85
C HIS A 10 -36.99 38.15 -1.61
N ASN A 11 -36.73 39.43 -1.33
CA ASN A 11 -35.41 40.05 -1.11
C ASN A 11 -34.41 39.81 -2.26
N ARG A 12 -34.93 39.56 -3.47
CA ARG A 12 -34.16 39.39 -4.72
C ARG A 12 -34.37 40.60 -5.63
N ASN A 13 -33.44 40.83 -6.56
CA ASN A 13 -33.67 41.79 -7.63
C ASN A 13 -34.91 41.37 -8.45
N GLN A 14 -35.88 42.27 -8.61
CA GLN A 14 -37.15 42.00 -9.32
C GLN A 14 -36.92 41.45 -10.73
N TYR A 15 -35.87 41.87 -11.44
CA TYR A 15 -35.54 41.38 -12.78
C TYR A 15 -35.12 39.89 -12.82
N HIS A 16 -34.52 39.38 -11.74
CA HIS A 16 -34.02 37.99 -11.64
C HIS A 16 -34.88 37.09 -10.75
N CYS A 17 -36.01 37.59 -10.27
CA CYS A 17 -36.86 36.83 -9.36
C CYS A 17 -37.81 35.91 -10.14
N LYS A 18 -37.55 34.60 -10.08
CA LYS A 18 -38.42 33.57 -10.69
C LYS A 18 -39.85 33.61 -10.16
N GLU A 19 -40.02 33.77 -8.85
CA GLU A 19 -41.33 33.82 -8.18
C GLU A 19 -42.15 35.06 -8.59
N CYS A 20 -41.50 36.13 -9.02
CA CYS A 20 -42.16 37.33 -9.54
C CYS A 20 -42.24 37.37 -11.08
N GLY A 21 -41.85 36.28 -11.77
CA GLY A 21 -41.83 36.25 -13.24
C GLY A 21 -40.85 37.25 -13.88
N GLY A 22 -39.76 37.60 -13.18
CA GLY A 22 -38.80 38.60 -13.64
C GLY A 22 -38.24 38.28 -15.02
N LYS A 23 -38.15 39.29 -15.91
CA LYS A 23 -37.75 39.14 -17.32
C LYS A 23 -36.37 38.45 -17.52
N GLY A 24 -35.46 38.59 -16.56
CA GLY A 24 -34.15 37.95 -16.54
C GLY A 24 -34.13 36.53 -15.97
N SER A 25 -35.27 35.99 -15.55
CA SER A 25 -35.44 34.65 -15.00
C SER A 25 -36.35 33.80 -15.90
N CYS A 26 -36.38 32.50 -15.65
CA CYS A 26 -37.29 31.55 -16.29
C CYS A 26 -37.84 30.59 -15.23
N SER A 27 -38.81 29.75 -15.61
CA SER A 27 -39.35 28.70 -14.73
C SER A 27 -38.27 27.74 -14.20
N HIS A 28 -37.11 27.64 -14.85
CA HIS A 28 -36.04 26.72 -14.45
C HIS A 28 -34.96 27.37 -13.58
N THR A 29 -34.63 28.65 -13.81
CA THR A 29 -33.51 29.32 -13.15
C THR A 29 -33.76 30.83 -12.97
N ASN A 30 -33.09 31.44 -11.99
CA ASN A 30 -33.11 32.89 -11.77
C ASN A 30 -32.29 33.68 -12.81
N ASN A 31 -31.58 32.99 -13.71
CA ASN A 31 -30.79 33.59 -14.79
C ASN A 31 -31.11 32.88 -16.11
N ARG A 32 -32.10 33.42 -16.82
CA ARG A 32 -32.60 32.89 -18.10
C ARG A 32 -31.51 32.75 -19.14
N ALA A 33 -30.55 33.68 -19.18
CA ALA A 33 -29.46 33.65 -20.16
C ALA A 33 -28.55 32.42 -20.00
N GLN A 34 -28.41 31.89 -18.78
CA GLN A 34 -27.61 30.69 -18.47
C GLN A 34 -28.45 29.42 -18.28
N CYS A 35 -29.75 29.47 -18.56
CA CYS A 35 -30.61 28.29 -18.43
C CYS A 35 -30.31 27.28 -19.56
N LYS A 36 -29.88 26.07 -19.21
CA LYS A 36 -29.62 24.99 -20.18
C LYS A 36 -30.90 24.47 -20.82
N ILE A 37 -31.99 24.39 -20.06
CA ILE A 37 -33.29 23.88 -20.54
C ILE A 37 -33.91 24.84 -21.55
N CYS A 38 -33.92 26.14 -21.26
CA CYS A 38 -34.41 27.17 -22.18
C CYS A 38 -33.41 27.54 -23.28
N LYS A 39 -32.25 26.85 -23.38
CA LYS A 39 -31.15 27.20 -24.28
C LYS A 39 -30.85 28.71 -24.28
N GLY A 40 -30.65 29.26 -23.07
CA GLY A 40 -30.39 30.68 -22.88
C GLY A 40 -29.23 31.20 -23.74
N SER A 41 -29.22 32.50 -24.03
CA SER A 41 -28.26 33.12 -24.96
C SER A 41 -26.78 32.90 -24.63
N GLN A 42 -26.46 32.58 -23.37
CA GLN A 42 -25.10 32.28 -22.90
C GLN A 42 -24.74 30.79 -22.98
N ILE A 43 -25.62 29.93 -23.48
CA ILE A 43 -25.38 28.50 -23.67
C ILE A 43 -24.90 28.25 -25.10
N CYS A 44 -23.84 27.47 -25.25
CA CYS A 44 -23.32 27.06 -26.56
C CYS A 44 -24.00 25.78 -27.05
N LYS A 45 -23.72 25.39 -28.29
CA LYS A 45 -24.20 24.14 -28.89
C LYS A 45 -23.82 22.88 -28.08
N HIS A 46 -22.77 22.95 -27.26
CA HIS A 46 -22.32 21.87 -26.38
C HIS A 46 -23.00 21.85 -24.99
N ASN A 47 -24.09 22.61 -24.79
CA ASN A 47 -24.79 22.74 -23.49
C ASN A 47 -23.89 23.22 -22.33
N ARG A 48 -22.82 23.94 -22.66
CA ARG A 48 -21.89 24.61 -21.72
C ARG A 48 -22.11 26.12 -21.77
N ILE A 49 -21.70 26.83 -20.73
CA ILE A 49 -21.69 28.31 -20.76
C ILE A 49 -20.65 28.74 -21.80
N ARG A 50 -21.05 29.53 -22.81
CA ARG A 50 -20.24 29.95 -23.98
C ARG A 50 -18.85 30.43 -23.57
N GLY A 51 -18.78 31.35 -22.62
CA GLY A 51 -17.49 31.91 -22.15
C GLY A 51 -16.57 30.90 -21.45
N GLN A 52 -17.06 29.72 -21.06
CA GLN A 52 -16.29 28.67 -20.38
C GLN A 52 -16.15 27.39 -21.24
N CYS A 53 -16.65 27.39 -22.48
CA CYS A 53 -16.60 26.21 -23.33
C CYS A 53 -15.27 26.17 -24.07
N LYS A 54 -14.45 25.16 -23.79
CA LYS A 54 -13.16 24.93 -24.47
C LYS A 54 -13.34 24.77 -25.99
N ASP A 55 -14.34 23.99 -26.39
CA ASP A 55 -14.64 23.66 -27.79
C ASP A 55 -15.21 24.84 -28.59
N CYS A 56 -15.61 25.93 -27.92
CA CYS A 56 -16.05 27.18 -28.54
C CYS A 56 -15.01 28.31 -28.39
N GLY A 57 -13.80 28.01 -27.87
CA GLY A 57 -12.80 29.04 -27.59
C GLY A 57 -13.28 30.08 -26.58
N GLY A 58 -14.08 29.67 -25.59
CA GLY A 58 -14.75 30.56 -24.65
C GLY A 58 -13.80 31.58 -24.04
N SER A 59 -14.23 32.84 -23.96
CA SER A 59 -13.38 33.99 -23.58
C SER A 59 -12.68 33.89 -22.21
N LYS A 60 -13.15 32.99 -21.33
CA LYS A 60 -12.54 32.71 -20.02
C LYS A 60 -11.55 31.54 -20.05
N ILE A 61 -11.36 30.87 -21.18
CA ILE A 61 -10.37 29.81 -21.38
C ILE A 61 -9.06 30.45 -21.83
N CYS A 62 -7.95 30.06 -21.21
CA CYS A 62 -6.62 30.49 -21.64
C CYS A 62 -6.10 29.58 -22.76
N ALA A 63 -4.96 29.94 -23.37
CA ALA A 63 -4.30 29.12 -24.39
C ALA A 63 -4.00 27.68 -23.92
N HIS A 64 -3.89 27.45 -22.61
CA HIS A 64 -3.68 26.12 -22.01
C HIS A 64 -4.96 25.28 -21.87
N GLY A 65 -6.11 25.75 -22.36
CA GLY A 65 -7.36 24.99 -22.36
C GLY A 65 -8.03 24.86 -20.99
N VAL A 66 -7.60 25.63 -20.00
CA VAL A 66 -8.22 25.70 -18.66
C VAL A 66 -8.82 27.08 -18.42
N VAL A 67 -9.72 27.21 -17.46
CA VAL A 67 -10.28 28.52 -17.07
C VAL A 67 -9.14 29.41 -16.58
N ARG A 68 -9.02 30.62 -17.15
CA ARG A 68 -7.88 31.54 -16.99
C ARG A 68 -7.53 31.81 -15.51
N ASN A 69 -8.53 31.99 -14.66
CA ASN A 69 -8.33 32.22 -13.22
C ASN A 69 -7.72 31.02 -12.48
N ASN A 70 -7.88 29.81 -13.00
CA ASN A 70 -7.35 28.57 -12.42
C ASN A 70 -6.04 28.11 -13.10
N CYS A 71 -5.55 28.86 -14.08
CA CYS A 71 -4.37 28.46 -14.83
C CYS A 71 -3.09 28.89 -14.11
N GLY A 72 -2.36 27.93 -13.54
CA GLY A 72 -1.05 28.22 -12.93
C GLY A 72 -0.06 28.85 -13.91
N LYS A 73 0.00 28.35 -15.15
CA LYS A 73 0.88 28.87 -16.21
C LYS A 73 0.56 30.30 -16.66
N CYS A 74 -0.67 30.77 -16.44
CA CYS A 74 -1.07 32.16 -16.73
C CYS A 74 -1.05 33.05 -15.49
N GLY A 75 -0.57 32.57 -14.34
CA GLY A 75 -0.67 33.31 -13.07
C GLY A 75 -2.12 33.57 -12.66
N GLY A 76 -3.02 32.62 -12.94
CA GLY A 76 -4.45 32.75 -12.68
C GLY A 76 -4.72 33.20 -11.24
N THR A 77 -5.64 34.15 -11.07
CA THR A 77 -5.89 34.84 -9.79
C THR A 77 -6.31 33.93 -8.64
N CYS A 78 -6.76 32.69 -8.93
CA CYS A 78 -7.11 31.70 -7.91
C CYS A 78 -5.93 30.84 -7.46
N ILE A 79 -4.77 30.92 -8.13
CA ILE A 79 -3.56 30.17 -7.82
C ILE A 79 -2.56 31.09 -7.10
N CYS A 80 -1.93 30.58 -6.04
CA CYS A 80 -0.85 31.31 -5.36
C CYS A 80 0.49 31.03 -6.02
N GLU A 81 1.52 31.76 -5.62
CA GLU A 81 2.91 31.51 -6.02
C GLU A 81 3.38 30.07 -5.69
N HIS A 82 2.80 29.45 -4.66
CA HIS A 82 3.05 28.05 -4.31
C HIS A 82 2.34 27.02 -5.21
N GLY A 83 1.68 27.45 -6.29
CA GLY A 83 0.97 26.56 -7.22
C GLY A 83 -0.32 25.93 -6.67
N LYS A 84 -0.72 26.27 -5.44
CA LYS A 84 -1.95 25.80 -4.79
C LYS A 84 -3.09 26.80 -5.04
N GLN A 85 -4.35 26.37 -4.86
CA GLN A 85 -5.46 27.32 -4.83
C GLN A 85 -5.31 28.27 -3.64
N ARG A 86 -5.29 29.60 -3.88
CA ARG A 86 -5.10 30.64 -2.85
C ARG A 86 -6.02 30.46 -1.64
N ALA A 87 -7.26 30.09 -1.89
CA ALA A 87 -8.27 29.90 -0.84
C ALA A 87 -7.91 28.82 0.19
N VAL A 88 -7.10 27.83 -0.19
CA VAL A 88 -6.72 26.67 0.66
C VAL A 88 -5.22 26.56 0.88
N CYS A 89 -4.44 27.52 0.41
CA CYS A 89 -2.99 27.53 0.60
C CYS A 89 -2.66 27.95 2.05
N ARG A 90 -1.99 27.07 2.80
CA ARG A 90 -1.54 27.36 4.18
C ARG A 90 -0.53 28.48 4.23
N ASP A 91 0.43 28.43 3.31
CA ASP A 91 1.55 29.36 3.20
C ASP A 91 1.07 30.80 2.90
N CYS A 92 -0.07 30.94 2.21
CA CYS A 92 -0.72 32.23 1.95
C CYS A 92 -1.85 32.59 2.93
N GLY A 93 -2.04 31.82 4.03
CA GLY A 93 -3.12 32.06 4.99
C GLY A 93 -4.53 31.97 4.39
N GLY A 94 -4.73 31.06 3.43
CA GLY A 94 -5.93 30.99 2.58
C GLY A 94 -7.25 31.14 3.33
N ALA A 95 -8.14 31.99 2.80
CA ALA A 95 -9.38 32.40 3.48
C ALA A 95 -10.36 31.26 3.81
N SER A 96 -10.24 30.10 3.15
CA SER A 96 -11.05 28.90 3.45
C SER A 96 -10.46 28.05 4.57
N LEU A 97 -9.28 28.37 5.09
CA LEU A 97 -8.65 27.68 6.21
C LEU A 97 -9.13 28.28 7.55
N CYS A 98 -9.18 27.43 8.58
CA CYS A 98 -9.34 27.85 9.96
C CYS A 98 -7.97 28.06 10.62
N GLN A 99 -7.94 28.57 11.85
CA GLN A 99 -6.70 28.74 12.63
C GLN A 99 -5.88 27.44 12.80
N HIS A 100 -6.52 26.27 12.63
CA HIS A 100 -5.86 24.96 12.70
C HIS A 100 -5.29 24.50 11.35
N GLY A 101 -5.28 25.35 10.32
CA GLY A 101 -4.77 25.01 8.99
C GLY A 101 -5.60 23.95 8.24
N LEU A 102 -6.84 23.70 8.67
CA LEU A 102 -7.81 22.83 8.01
C LEU A 102 -8.85 23.69 7.29
N GLU A 103 -9.40 23.21 6.17
CA GLU A 103 -10.55 23.87 5.55
C GLU A 103 -11.69 24.03 6.58
N ARG A 104 -12.26 25.24 6.69
CA ARG A 104 -13.27 25.60 7.71
C ARG A 104 -14.45 24.62 7.75
N GLY A 105 -14.88 24.14 6.58
CA GLY A 105 -15.95 23.14 6.47
C GLY A 105 -15.59 21.74 6.99
N LYS A 106 -14.30 21.40 7.04
CA LYS A 106 -13.73 20.11 7.45
C LYS A 106 -13.07 20.15 8.84
N CYS A 107 -13.11 21.28 9.53
CA CYS A 107 -12.54 21.40 10.86
C CYS A 107 -13.54 20.92 11.93
N ARG A 108 -13.25 19.77 12.56
CA ARG A 108 -14.05 19.21 13.65
C ARG A 108 -14.11 20.12 14.88
N LEU A 109 -12.96 20.70 15.26
CA LEU A 109 -12.80 21.55 16.45
C LEU A 109 -13.65 22.84 16.44
N ARG A 110 -14.13 23.28 15.27
CA ARG A 110 -15.01 24.46 15.16
C ARG A 110 -16.45 24.11 14.78
N GLY A 111 -16.84 22.83 14.85
CA GLY A 111 -18.15 22.38 14.37
C GLY A 111 -18.36 22.71 12.89
N GLY A 112 -17.30 22.55 12.07
CA GLY A 112 -17.33 22.86 10.65
C GLY A 112 -18.56 22.27 9.96
N ARG A 113 -19.08 22.93 8.92
CA ARG A 113 -20.39 22.63 8.29
C ARG A 113 -20.62 21.15 7.96
N SER A 114 -19.57 20.36 7.77
CA SER A 114 -19.61 18.92 7.48
C SER A 114 -19.84 18.01 8.68
N PHE A 115 -19.74 18.51 9.92
CA PHE A 115 -19.93 17.73 11.16
C PHE A 115 -21.28 18.03 11.80
N CYS A 116 -21.97 17.00 12.29
CA CYS A 116 -23.20 17.16 13.06
C CYS A 116 -22.90 17.52 14.52
N LYS A 117 -23.97 17.77 15.30
CA LYS A 117 -23.87 18.00 16.75
C LYS A 117 -23.22 16.82 17.51
N HIS A 118 -23.30 15.61 16.96
CA HIS A 118 -22.65 14.40 17.50
C HIS A 118 -21.16 14.27 17.10
N GLN A 119 -20.55 15.32 16.54
CA GLN A 119 -19.13 15.32 16.13
C GLN A 119 -18.74 14.23 15.12
N ARG A 120 -19.73 13.69 14.39
CA ARG A 120 -19.61 12.77 13.27
C ARG A 120 -19.84 13.53 11.96
N TRP A 121 -19.33 13.00 10.84
CA TRP A 121 -19.65 13.57 9.52
C TRP A 121 -21.17 13.52 9.31
N LYS A 122 -21.80 14.64 8.94
CA LYS A 122 -23.25 14.73 8.73
C LYS A 122 -23.76 13.69 7.75
N SER A 123 -22.99 13.40 6.70
CA SER A 123 -23.32 12.40 5.69
C SER A 123 -23.31 10.96 6.23
N LEU A 124 -22.59 10.68 7.32
CA LEU A 124 -22.38 9.34 7.88
C LEU A 124 -22.93 9.18 9.30
N CYS A 125 -23.63 10.17 9.83
CA CYS A 125 -24.18 10.10 11.18
C CYS A 125 -25.52 9.37 11.17
N THR A 126 -25.58 8.21 11.81
CA THR A 126 -26.78 7.37 11.94
C THR A 126 -27.91 8.12 12.64
N GLU A 127 -27.60 8.77 13.77
CA GLU A 127 -28.55 9.57 14.55
C GLU A 127 -29.10 10.80 13.79
N CYS A 128 -28.41 11.26 12.74
CA CYS A 128 -28.88 12.35 11.89
C CYS A 128 -29.48 11.87 10.55
N GLY A 129 -29.59 10.56 10.32
CA GLY A 129 -30.03 10.02 9.04
C GLY A 129 -29.13 10.45 7.87
N GLY A 130 -27.82 10.39 8.07
CA GLY A 130 -26.84 10.90 7.13
C GLY A 130 -27.04 10.40 5.70
N SER A 131 -26.92 11.30 4.71
CA SER A 131 -27.27 11.04 3.31
C SER A 131 -26.46 9.93 2.62
N ALA A 132 -25.29 9.57 3.16
CA ALA A 132 -24.45 8.48 2.68
C ALA A 132 -24.78 7.12 3.32
N LEU A 133 -25.73 7.06 4.26
CA LEU A 133 -26.20 5.83 4.89
C LEU A 133 -27.41 5.26 4.16
N CYS A 134 -27.46 3.94 4.01
CA CYS A 134 -28.65 3.23 3.55
C CYS A 134 -29.65 3.02 4.70
N HIS A 135 -30.82 2.44 4.39
CA HIS A 135 -31.82 2.10 5.41
C HIS A 135 -31.33 1.07 6.43
N HIS A 136 -30.27 0.31 6.12
CA HIS A 136 -29.56 -0.56 7.07
C HIS A 136 -28.56 0.18 7.98
N ASN A 137 -28.54 1.51 7.97
CA ASN A 137 -27.58 2.33 8.72
C ASN A 137 -26.09 2.05 8.40
N ARG A 138 -25.82 1.41 7.26
CA ARG A 138 -24.46 1.20 6.72
C ARG A 138 -24.18 2.21 5.62
N SER A 139 -22.90 2.48 5.33
CA SER A 139 -22.53 3.31 4.18
C SER A 139 -23.10 2.69 2.89
N LYS A 140 -23.81 3.48 2.07
CA LYS A 140 -24.37 3.04 0.78
C LYS A 140 -23.31 2.41 -0.11
N GLN A 141 -22.08 2.91 -0.06
CA GLN A 141 -20.98 2.39 -0.88
C GLN A 141 -20.49 0.99 -0.44
N ASN A 142 -20.76 0.61 0.82
CA ASN A 142 -20.17 -0.57 1.48
C ASN A 142 -21.24 -1.46 2.14
N CYS A 143 -22.49 -1.45 1.67
CA CYS A 143 -23.56 -2.27 2.24
C CYS A 143 -23.86 -3.46 1.31
N ALA A 144 -23.52 -4.68 1.75
CA ALA A 144 -23.75 -5.91 0.97
C ALA A 144 -25.22 -6.13 0.63
N ASP A 145 -26.12 -5.75 1.54
CA ASP A 145 -27.57 -5.88 1.37
C ASP A 145 -28.13 -4.89 0.34
N CYS A 146 -27.49 -3.74 0.16
CA CYS A 146 -27.91 -2.71 -0.80
C CYS A 146 -27.17 -2.80 -2.14
N ASN A 147 -25.96 -3.33 -2.15
CA ASN A 147 -25.13 -3.39 -3.33
C ASN A 147 -25.30 -4.73 -4.07
N GLU A 148 -25.10 -4.71 -5.39
CA GLU A 148 -25.19 -5.88 -6.26
C GLU A 148 -23.81 -6.33 -6.75
N PHE A 149 -22.77 -6.10 -5.94
CA PHE A 149 -21.43 -6.58 -6.25
C PHE A 149 -21.38 -8.08 -6.02
N VAL A 150 -21.54 -8.88 -7.06
CA VAL A 150 -21.49 -10.35 -7.01
C VAL A 150 -20.40 -10.88 -7.93
N CYS A 151 -19.88 -12.07 -7.61
CA CYS A 151 -19.03 -12.83 -8.52
C CYS A 151 -19.89 -13.62 -9.50
N ASN A 152 -19.67 -13.42 -10.80
CA ASN A 152 -20.38 -14.13 -11.88
C ASN A 152 -19.50 -15.17 -12.59
N MET A 153 -18.35 -15.52 -12.02
CA MET A 153 -17.45 -16.52 -12.61
C MET A 153 -17.99 -17.92 -12.34
N GLU A 154 -18.08 -18.71 -13.41
CA GLU A 154 -18.56 -20.09 -13.34
C GLU A 154 -17.63 -20.95 -12.47
N GLY A 155 -18.21 -21.77 -11.59
CA GLY A 155 -17.44 -22.59 -10.64
C GLY A 155 -16.83 -21.84 -9.44
N CYS A 156 -17.19 -20.57 -9.20
CA CYS A 156 -16.73 -19.86 -8.00
C CYS A 156 -17.36 -20.42 -6.71
N HIS A 157 -16.55 -20.65 -5.68
CA HIS A 157 -17.04 -21.04 -4.34
C HIS A 157 -17.90 -19.96 -3.64
N LEU A 158 -17.88 -18.72 -4.15
CA LEU A 158 -18.69 -17.60 -3.67
C LEU A 158 -19.71 -17.14 -4.74
N THR A 159 -20.13 -18.02 -5.65
CA THR A 159 -21.21 -17.72 -6.59
C THR A 159 -22.46 -17.29 -5.83
N GLY A 160 -23.04 -16.15 -6.21
CA GLY A 160 -24.21 -15.57 -5.54
C GLY A 160 -23.93 -14.78 -4.25
N HIS A 161 -22.69 -14.79 -3.74
CA HIS A 161 -22.33 -13.99 -2.56
C HIS A 161 -22.29 -12.48 -2.90
N ARG A 162 -22.99 -11.67 -2.10
CA ARG A 162 -23.02 -10.21 -2.24
C ARG A 162 -21.87 -9.57 -1.46
N PHE A 163 -20.94 -8.94 -2.17
CA PHE A 163 -19.83 -8.20 -1.59
C PHE A 163 -20.28 -6.82 -1.09
N ALA A 164 -19.70 -6.39 0.02
CA ALA A 164 -20.02 -5.11 0.64
C ALA A 164 -19.83 -3.92 -0.32
N GLY A 165 -18.83 -3.97 -1.21
CA GLY A 165 -18.52 -2.87 -2.13
C GLY A 165 -17.60 -3.30 -3.27
N ALA A 166 -17.41 -2.42 -4.26
CA ALA A 166 -16.60 -2.67 -5.45
C ALA A 166 -15.14 -3.04 -5.15
N THR A 167 -14.56 -2.54 -4.05
CA THR A 167 -13.20 -2.91 -3.64
C THR A 167 -13.12 -4.35 -3.15
N ALA A 168 -14.11 -4.81 -2.38
CA ALA A 168 -14.17 -6.19 -1.88
C ALA A 168 -14.33 -7.17 -3.05
N LEU A 169 -15.23 -6.87 -3.99
CA LEU A 169 -15.40 -7.68 -5.21
C LEU A 169 -14.12 -7.72 -6.05
N ARG A 170 -13.46 -6.57 -6.29
CA ARG A 170 -12.19 -6.53 -7.04
C ARG A 170 -11.08 -7.33 -6.38
N ASN A 171 -10.98 -7.30 -5.05
CA ASN A 171 -10.00 -8.09 -4.33
C ASN A 171 -10.30 -9.59 -4.48
N HIS A 172 -11.57 -10.00 -4.35
CA HIS A 172 -11.97 -11.37 -4.61
C HIS A 172 -11.66 -11.80 -6.06
N MET A 173 -12.02 -10.99 -7.06
CA MET A 173 -11.70 -11.25 -8.47
C MET A 173 -10.20 -11.42 -8.69
N ARG A 174 -9.39 -10.55 -8.08
CA ARG A 174 -7.93 -10.64 -8.18
C ARG A 174 -7.39 -11.93 -7.57
N VAL A 175 -7.84 -12.29 -6.37
CA VAL A 175 -7.28 -13.43 -5.63
C VAL A 175 -7.75 -14.77 -6.21
N PHE A 176 -8.99 -14.88 -6.66
CA PHE A 176 -9.57 -16.17 -7.05
C PHE A 176 -9.74 -16.36 -8.56
N HIS A 177 -9.75 -15.27 -9.34
CA HIS A 177 -10.05 -15.29 -10.78
C HIS A 177 -9.01 -14.52 -11.62
N GLY A 178 -7.89 -14.10 -11.03
CA GLY A 178 -6.79 -13.50 -11.79
C GLY A 178 -6.02 -14.56 -12.57
N ASP A 179 -5.36 -14.16 -13.66
CA ASP A 179 -4.59 -15.05 -14.54
C ASP A 179 -3.46 -15.83 -13.81
N ASN A 180 -3.09 -15.39 -12.61
CA ASN A 180 -2.16 -16.10 -11.73
C ASN A 180 -2.46 -15.81 -10.25
N PRO A 181 -3.42 -16.52 -9.62
CA PRO A 181 -3.87 -16.31 -8.23
C PRO A 181 -2.72 -16.31 -7.22
N LYS A 182 -1.74 -17.20 -7.42
CA LYS A 182 -0.56 -17.34 -6.57
C LYS A 182 0.47 -16.22 -6.78
N ALA A 183 0.65 -15.71 -7.99
CA ALA A 183 1.51 -14.54 -8.21
C ALA A 183 0.92 -13.25 -7.59
N LEU A 184 -0.39 -13.20 -7.36
CA LEU A 184 -1.09 -12.05 -6.79
C LEU A 184 -1.13 -12.03 -5.25
N THR A 185 -1.11 -13.19 -4.59
CA THR A 185 -0.94 -13.31 -3.14
C THR A 185 0.52 -13.17 -2.69
N ARG A 186 1.48 -13.39 -3.59
CA ARG A 186 2.92 -13.44 -3.32
C ARG A 186 3.67 -12.25 -3.89
N ARG A 187 3.06 -11.06 -3.87
CA ARG A 187 3.68 -9.85 -4.45
C ARG A 187 5.03 -9.56 -3.80
N LYS A 188 5.15 -9.77 -2.49
CA LYS A 188 6.39 -9.50 -1.75
C LYS A 188 7.45 -10.57 -2.00
N GLU A 189 7.08 -11.84 -2.10
CA GLU A 189 7.99 -12.89 -2.58
C GLU A 189 8.52 -12.57 -3.99
N LEU A 190 7.66 -12.14 -4.92
CA LEU A 190 8.10 -11.78 -6.27
C LEU A 190 9.04 -10.56 -6.27
N GLU A 191 8.84 -9.62 -5.36
CA GLU A 191 9.79 -8.51 -5.16
C GLU A 191 11.15 -9.01 -4.65
N VAL A 192 11.17 -10.02 -3.78
CA VAL A 192 12.42 -10.69 -3.34
C VAL A 192 13.05 -11.48 -4.49
N HIS A 193 12.27 -12.22 -5.27
CA HIS A 193 12.77 -12.93 -6.47
C HIS A 193 13.49 -11.96 -7.43
N GLN A 194 12.88 -10.80 -7.72
CA GLN A 194 13.48 -9.78 -8.56
C GLN A 194 14.74 -9.18 -7.93
N LEU A 195 14.73 -8.96 -6.61
CA LEU A 195 15.89 -8.46 -5.87
C LEU A 195 17.07 -9.43 -5.97
N LEU A 196 16.87 -10.73 -5.73
CA LEU A 196 17.92 -11.74 -5.78
C LEU A 196 18.48 -11.87 -7.21
N GLY A 197 17.60 -11.88 -8.22
CA GLY A 197 18.01 -11.93 -9.62
C GLY A 197 18.82 -10.69 -10.06
N GLN A 198 18.41 -9.49 -9.62
CA GLN A 198 19.17 -8.25 -9.88
C GLN A 198 20.51 -8.20 -9.15
N ALA A 199 20.61 -8.86 -7.98
CA ALA A 199 21.86 -9.01 -7.25
C ALA A 199 22.79 -10.08 -7.84
N GLY A 200 22.34 -10.85 -8.85
CA GLY A 200 23.12 -11.90 -9.49
C GLY A 200 23.29 -13.17 -8.65
N LEU A 201 22.45 -13.35 -7.62
CA LEU A 201 22.48 -14.55 -6.78
C LEU A 201 21.85 -15.73 -7.52
N GLN A 202 22.48 -16.91 -7.43
CA GLN A 202 21.93 -18.15 -7.94
C GLN A 202 21.00 -18.76 -6.88
N PHE A 203 19.76 -19.08 -7.27
CA PHE A 203 18.76 -19.64 -6.36
C PHE A 203 17.75 -20.51 -7.09
N GLU A 204 17.16 -21.46 -6.36
CA GLU A 204 15.96 -22.18 -6.76
C GLU A 204 14.72 -21.53 -6.12
N TYR A 205 13.65 -21.35 -6.89
CA TYR A 205 12.38 -20.77 -6.42
C TYR A 205 11.32 -21.86 -6.26
N GLN A 206 10.62 -21.86 -5.12
CA GLN A 206 9.62 -22.88 -4.76
C GLN A 206 10.17 -24.30 -4.84
N HIS A 207 11.34 -24.52 -4.24
CA HIS A 207 11.99 -25.83 -4.27
C HIS A 207 11.20 -26.83 -3.41
N HIS A 208 10.84 -27.96 -4.02
CA HIS A 208 10.11 -29.02 -3.33
C HIS A 208 11.05 -29.86 -2.47
N LEU A 209 10.74 -29.99 -1.18
CA LEU A 209 11.49 -30.79 -0.23
C LEU A 209 10.78 -32.13 0.00
N PRO A 210 11.32 -33.27 -0.50
CA PRO A 210 10.67 -34.57 -0.39
C PRO A 210 10.93 -35.22 0.98
N PHE A 211 10.03 -35.04 1.94
CA PHE A 211 10.15 -35.66 3.28
C PHE A 211 10.01 -37.19 3.31
N ARG A 212 9.52 -37.84 2.24
CA ARG A 212 9.33 -39.31 2.22
C ARG A 212 10.63 -40.13 2.22
N GLY A 213 11.78 -39.52 1.92
CA GLY A 213 13.05 -40.24 1.73
C GLY A 213 13.87 -40.49 3.01
N CYS A 214 13.56 -39.80 4.11
CA CYS A 214 14.43 -39.75 5.30
C CYS A 214 13.94 -40.57 6.50
N GLY A 215 12.86 -41.33 6.38
CA GLY A 215 12.35 -42.18 7.48
C GLY A 215 11.81 -41.40 8.69
N LEU A 216 11.68 -40.07 8.57
CA LEU A 216 11.06 -39.21 9.58
C LEU A 216 9.53 -39.28 9.39
N GLU A 217 8.80 -39.75 10.40
CA GLU A 217 7.34 -39.71 10.43
C GLU A 217 6.84 -38.25 10.56
N SER A 218 6.98 -37.48 9.49
CA SER A 218 6.45 -36.12 9.39
C SER A 218 5.01 -36.16 8.90
N GLU A 219 4.10 -35.51 9.63
CA GLU A 219 2.70 -35.32 9.22
C GLU A 219 2.56 -34.45 7.96
N THR A 220 3.62 -33.72 7.59
CA THR A 220 3.61 -32.85 6.40
C THR A 220 3.97 -33.62 5.13
N GLN A 221 2.96 -33.88 4.30
CA GLN A 221 3.12 -34.70 3.09
C GLN A 221 4.00 -34.06 1.99
N ARG A 222 4.16 -32.72 2.00
CA ARG A 222 4.97 -31.92 1.04
C ARG A 222 5.34 -30.57 1.69
N ALA A 223 6.59 -30.13 1.64
CA ALA A 223 6.96 -28.72 1.86
C ALA A 223 7.64 -28.14 0.62
N PHE A 224 7.50 -26.83 0.50
CA PHE A 224 8.20 -26.02 -0.48
C PHE A 224 8.93 -24.93 0.28
N ALA A 225 10.24 -24.80 0.04
CA ALA A 225 11.01 -23.63 0.45
C ALA A 225 10.81 -22.53 -0.59
N ASP A 226 10.57 -21.29 -0.15
CA ASP A 226 10.37 -20.16 -1.07
C ASP A 226 11.60 -19.94 -1.95
N PHE A 227 12.79 -19.82 -1.36
CA PHE A 227 14.05 -19.71 -2.08
C PHE A 227 15.12 -20.61 -1.44
N VAL A 228 15.90 -21.30 -2.26
CA VAL A 228 17.07 -22.08 -1.84
C VAL A 228 18.31 -21.57 -2.55
N LEU A 229 19.32 -21.17 -1.79
CA LEU A 229 20.61 -20.73 -2.30
C LEU A 229 21.68 -21.72 -1.83
N TYR A 230 22.48 -22.24 -2.75
CA TYR A 230 23.55 -23.18 -2.40
C TYR A 230 24.86 -22.44 -2.16
N ALA A 231 25.56 -22.87 -1.11
CA ALA A 231 26.92 -22.46 -0.78
C ALA A 231 27.85 -23.68 -0.85
N CYS A 232 29.16 -23.46 -0.84
CA CYS A 232 30.13 -24.56 -0.81
C CYS A 232 29.99 -25.45 0.44
N TRP A 233 29.46 -24.91 1.54
CA TRP A 233 29.26 -25.62 2.81
C TRP A 233 27.88 -26.29 2.94
N GLY A 234 26.92 -25.97 2.08
CA GLY A 234 25.54 -26.46 2.19
C GLY A 234 24.52 -25.52 1.56
N ALA A 235 23.47 -25.15 2.29
CA ALA A 235 22.38 -24.34 1.75
C ALA A 235 21.85 -23.28 2.72
N VAL A 236 21.38 -22.19 2.12
CA VAL A 236 20.57 -21.15 2.75
C VAL A 236 19.15 -21.23 2.21
N ILE A 237 18.19 -21.50 3.08
CA ILE A 237 16.76 -21.39 2.76
C ILE A 237 16.29 -20.00 3.18
N LEU A 238 15.66 -19.26 2.27
CA LEU A 238 15.05 -17.97 2.55
C LEU A 238 13.53 -18.09 2.45
N GLU A 239 12.85 -17.89 3.57
CA GLU A 239 11.39 -17.87 3.69
C GLU A 239 10.89 -16.44 3.79
N VAL A 240 9.87 -16.07 3.00
CA VAL A 240 9.28 -14.73 3.02
C VAL A 240 8.00 -14.74 3.84
N ASP A 241 8.14 -14.51 5.15
CA ASP A 241 7.03 -14.62 6.10
C ASP A 241 6.22 -13.31 6.19
N GLU A 242 5.23 -13.14 5.31
CA GLU A 242 4.28 -12.04 5.43
C GLU A 242 3.52 -12.10 6.76
N ASN A 243 3.35 -10.95 7.41
CA ASN A 243 2.72 -10.82 8.74
C ASN A 243 3.31 -11.75 9.82
N GLN A 244 4.55 -12.21 9.69
CA GLN A 244 5.22 -13.11 10.66
C GLN A 244 4.43 -14.40 10.94
N HIS A 245 3.69 -14.91 9.94
CA HIS A 245 2.94 -16.17 10.05
C HIS A 245 1.93 -16.26 11.21
N ARG A 246 1.42 -15.14 11.72
CA ARG A 246 0.49 -15.07 12.87
C ARG A 246 -0.81 -15.88 12.74
N GLU A 247 -1.16 -16.34 11.55
CA GLU A 247 -2.36 -17.15 11.29
C GLU A 247 -2.11 -18.66 11.42
N ARG A 248 -0.87 -19.10 11.64
CA ARG A 248 -0.49 -20.51 11.81
C ARG A 248 0.16 -20.75 13.17
N ASP A 249 0.06 -21.98 13.66
CA ASP A 249 0.72 -22.40 14.90
C ASP A 249 2.24 -22.46 14.69
N ALA A 250 3.00 -21.71 15.49
CA ALA A 250 4.45 -21.60 15.40
C ALA A 250 5.16 -22.95 15.63
N SER A 251 4.54 -23.88 16.38
CA SER A 251 5.10 -25.22 16.61
C SER A 251 5.21 -26.04 15.31
N CYS A 252 4.30 -25.81 14.36
CA CYS A 252 4.34 -26.48 13.05
C CYS A 252 5.52 -25.98 12.20
N ASP A 253 5.88 -24.70 12.31
CA ASP A 253 7.01 -24.12 11.60
C ASP A 253 8.35 -24.58 12.21
N VAL A 254 8.43 -24.70 13.53
CA VAL A 254 9.61 -25.25 14.22
C VAL A 254 9.85 -26.71 13.82
N ARG A 255 8.81 -27.57 13.87
CA ARG A 255 8.92 -28.98 13.46
C ARG A 255 9.37 -29.11 12.01
N ARG A 256 8.77 -28.34 11.09
CA ARG A 256 9.16 -28.32 9.68
C ARG A 256 10.63 -27.95 9.50
N ASP A 257 11.10 -26.93 10.18
CA ASP A 257 12.50 -26.49 10.10
C ASP A 257 13.48 -27.57 10.54
N PHE A 258 13.16 -28.32 11.61
CA PHE A 258 13.97 -29.45 12.06
C PHE A 258 13.90 -30.64 11.11
N ASP A 259 12.73 -30.95 10.54
CA ASP A 259 12.59 -32.00 9.51
C ASP A 259 13.44 -31.68 8.27
N MET A 260 13.49 -30.39 7.86
CA MET A 260 14.37 -29.93 6.78
C MET A 260 15.84 -30.09 7.13
N ALA A 261 16.26 -29.65 8.32
CA ALA A 261 17.63 -29.79 8.78
C ALA A 261 18.08 -31.26 8.85
N ALA A 262 17.21 -32.14 9.38
CA ALA A 262 17.47 -33.56 9.45
C ALA A 262 17.59 -34.20 8.05
N SER A 263 16.72 -33.80 7.10
CA SER A 263 16.81 -34.28 5.71
C SER A 263 18.11 -33.88 5.03
N VAL A 264 18.63 -32.67 5.28
CA VAL A 264 19.92 -32.20 4.74
C VAL A 264 21.09 -32.95 5.40
N ALA A 265 21.05 -33.08 6.73
CA ALA A 265 22.12 -33.70 7.51
C ALA A 265 22.28 -35.20 7.22
N LEU A 266 21.18 -35.94 7.03
CA LEU A 266 21.19 -37.38 6.74
C LEU A 266 21.82 -37.72 5.37
N GLY A 267 21.94 -36.76 4.45
CA GLY A 267 22.38 -37.02 3.08
C GLY A 267 23.83 -36.69 2.75
N SER A 268 24.53 -35.84 3.53
CA SER A 268 25.75 -35.19 2.99
C SER A 268 26.71 -34.47 3.96
N ALA A 269 26.43 -34.40 5.26
CA ALA A 269 27.13 -33.53 6.22
C ALA A 269 27.08 -32.01 5.91
N HIS A 270 26.29 -31.58 4.91
CA HIS A 270 26.04 -30.18 4.61
C HIS A 270 25.31 -29.47 5.75
N LYS A 271 25.66 -28.21 5.99
CA LYS A 271 25.00 -27.35 6.97
C LYS A 271 23.78 -26.66 6.35
N LEU A 272 22.86 -26.19 7.20
CA LEU A 272 21.64 -25.49 6.78
C LEU A 272 21.44 -24.19 7.58
N ALA A 273 21.24 -23.08 6.89
CA ALA A 273 20.76 -21.84 7.49
C ALA A 273 19.36 -21.50 6.94
N ILE A 274 18.39 -21.26 7.83
CA ILE A 274 17.06 -20.77 7.44
C ILE A 274 16.97 -19.29 7.80
N VAL A 275 16.78 -18.44 6.80
CA VAL A 275 16.54 -17.01 6.96
C VAL A 275 15.04 -16.75 6.84
N ARG A 276 14.43 -16.32 7.94
CA ARG A 276 13.03 -15.93 8.06
C ARG A 276 12.92 -14.42 7.85
N TYR A 277 12.46 -14.00 6.67
CA TYR A 277 12.42 -12.60 6.28
C TYR A 277 11.00 -12.05 6.33
N ASN A 278 10.73 -11.18 7.31
CA ASN A 278 9.47 -10.43 7.35
C ASN A 278 9.59 -9.16 6.48
N PRO A 279 8.78 -8.99 5.42
CA PRO A 279 8.76 -7.77 4.62
C PRO A 279 7.87 -6.65 5.20
N ASP A 280 7.10 -6.95 6.25
CA ASP A 280 6.11 -6.04 6.84
C ASP A 280 6.65 -5.18 7.98
N ALA A 281 5.78 -4.29 8.47
CA ALA A 281 6.01 -3.61 9.73
C ALA A 281 6.03 -4.62 10.89
N PHE A 282 6.81 -4.33 11.91
CA PHE A 282 6.97 -5.18 13.09
C PHE A 282 6.89 -4.33 14.37
N LYS A 283 6.85 -4.98 15.53
CA LYS A 283 6.72 -4.34 16.83
C LYS A 283 8.01 -4.48 17.62
N LEU A 284 8.50 -3.36 18.15
CA LEU A 284 9.59 -3.33 19.12
C LEU A 284 9.03 -2.79 20.43
N VAL A 285 9.02 -3.61 21.49
CA VAL A 285 8.45 -3.25 22.80
C VAL A 285 7.03 -2.67 22.64
N GLY A 286 6.21 -3.38 21.85
CA GLY A 286 4.84 -2.99 21.51
C GLY A 286 4.68 -1.82 20.52
N ARG A 287 5.74 -1.09 20.17
CA ARG A 287 5.70 0.04 19.23
C ARG A 287 5.89 -0.43 17.79
N THR A 288 5.03 0.01 16.88
CA THR A 288 5.16 -0.33 15.45
C THR A 288 6.36 0.39 14.82
N VAL A 289 7.31 -0.39 14.32
CA VAL A 289 8.47 0.05 13.55
C VAL A 289 8.22 -0.18 12.06
N ARG A 290 8.59 0.81 11.25
CA ARG A 290 8.50 0.74 9.79
C ARG A 290 9.86 1.04 9.18
N THR A 291 10.46 0.03 8.58
CA THR A 291 11.73 0.16 7.83
C THR A 291 11.43 0.34 6.34
N SER A 292 12.19 1.21 5.68
CA SER A 292 12.03 1.44 4.25
C SER A 292 12.39 0.17 3.46
N LYS A 293 11.75 -0.02 2.29
CA LYS A 293 12.04 -1.18 1.44
C LYS A 293 13.51 -1.26 1.02
N LYS A 294 14.09 -0.10 0.64
CA LYS A 294 15.49 0.00 0.20
C LYS A 294 16.44 -0.51 1.28
N GLU A 295 16.27 -0.04 2.51
CA GLU A 295 17.09 -0.44 3.66
C GLU A 295 16.90 -1.92 4.00
N ARG A 296 15.65 -2.39 3.98
CA ARG A 296 15.31 -3.79 4.25
C ARG A 296 15.96 -4.76 3.26
N HIS A 297 15.88 -4.42 1.97
CA HIS A 297 16.46 -5.22 0.89
C HIS A 297 17.99 -5.22 0.95
N ALA A 298 18.60 -4.07 1.25
CA ALA A 298 20.05 -3.96 1.39
C ALA A 298 20.56 -4.86 2.52
N ARG A 299 19.89 -4.88 3.68
CA ARG A 299 20.27 -5.73 4.81
C ARG A 299 20.07 -7.22 4.51
N LEU A 300 18.96 -7.59 3.86
CA LEU A 300 18.74 -8.98 3.44
C LEU A 300 19.86 -9.46 2.52
N LEU A 301 20.19 -8.67 1.48
CA LEU A 301 21.29 -9.01 0.58
C LEU A 301 22.62 -9.11 1.34
N GLN A 302 22.91 -8.18 2.25
CA GLN A 302 24.15 -8.22 3.04
C GLN A 302 24.28 -9.53 3.83
N LEU A 303 23.20 -9.98 4.48
CA LEU A 303 23.17 -11.24 5.20
C LEU A 303 23.39 -12.43 4.26
N LEU A 304 22.67 -12.49 3.14
CA LEU A 304 22.78 -13.60 2.20
C LEU A 304 24.20 -13.69 1.62
N HIS A 305 24.82 -12.57 1.27
CA HIS A 305 26.20 -12.57 0.78
C HIS A 305 27.18 -13.08 1.85
N SER A 306 27.03 -12.68 3.11
CA SER A 306 27.88 -13.20 4.21
C SER A 306 27.69 -14.71 4.36
N LEU A 307 26.44 -15.20 4.44
CA LEU A 307 26.17 -16.64 4.57
C LEU A 307 26.69 -17.45 3.39
N LEU A 308 26.63 -16.93 2.16
CA LEU A 308 27.11 -17.65 0.97
C LEU A 308 28.64 -17.73 0.90
N GLN A 309 29.37 -16.88 1.61
CA GLN A 309 30.83 -16.82 1.61
C GLN A 309 31.45 -17.49 2.84
N GLU A 310 30.77 -17.43 3.99
CA GLU A 310 31.28 -17.89 5.27
C GLU A 310 30.48 -19.09 5.75
N GLU A 311 31.19 -20.15 6.13
CA GLU A 311 30.56 -21.35 6.67
C GLU A 311 30.02 -21.09 8.08
N PRO A 312 28.72 -21.37 8.34
CA PRO A 312 28.15 -21.24 9.67
C PRO A 312 28.86 -22.16 10.67
N GLU A 313 29.10 -21.68 11.89
CA GLU A 313 29.67 -22.53 12.95
C GLU A 313 28.77 -23.73 13.27
N ARG A 314 27.46 -23.49 13.27
CA ARG A 314 26.43 -24.48 13.62
C ARG A 314 25.99 -25.27 12.41
N GLN A 315 25.71 -26.56 12.61
CA GLN A 315 25.12 -27.39 11.56
C GLN A 315 23.75 -26.89 11.09
N PHE A 316 23.00 -26.31 12.01
CA PHE A 316 21.69 -25.75 11.75
C PHE A 316 21.48 -24.43 12.51
N GLN A 317 20.99 -23.40 11.82
CA GLN A 317 20.63 -22.13 12.44
C GLN A 317 19.42 -21.47 11.77
N ARG A 318 18.66 -20.72 12.56
CA ARG A 318 17.51 -19.90 12.13
C ARG A 318 17.77 -18.44 12.43
N LEU A 319 17.65 -17.62 11.40
CA LEU A 319 17.95 -16.19 11.46
C LEU A 319 16.70 -15.39 11.10
N PHE A 320 16.22 -14.57 12.03
CA PHE A 320 15.01 -13.77 11.86
C PHE A 320 15.35 -12.32 11.51
N LEU A 321 14.76 -11.80 10.45
CA LEU A 321 14.91 -10.41 10.03
C LEU A 321 13.59 -9.64 10.18
N TYR A 322 13.66 -8.52 10.91
CA TYR A 322 12.54 -7.58 11.09
C TYR A 322 11.29 -8.19 11.74
N TYR A 323 11.49 -9.00 12.77
CA TYR A 323 10.42 -9.64 13.55
C TYR A 323 10.06 -8.83 14.80
N ASP A 324 8.88 -9.13 15.37
CA ASP A 324 8.46 -8.56 16.65
C ASP A 324 9.46 -8.95 17.76
N ARG A 325 9.71 -8.03 18.69
CA ARG A 325 10.55 -8.26 19.89
C ARG A 325 9.89 -7.68 21.13
N ALA A 326 9.88 -8.45 22.22
CA ALA A 326 9.34 -7.99 23.49
C ALA A 326 10.22 -6.94 24.18
N ALA A 327 11.55 -7.07 24.06
CA ALA A 327 12.54 -6.12 24.58
C ALA A 327 13.51 -5.65 23.47
N GLU A 328 14.27 -4.57 23.73
CA GLU A 328 15.23 -4.05 22.75
C GLU A 328 16.46 -4.95 22.58
N ASP A 329 16.84 -5.61 23.66
CA ASP A 329 17.93 -6.56 23.83
C ASP A 329 17.52 -8.03 23.62
N SER A 330 16.26 -8.30 23.26
CA SER A 330 15.82 -9.66 22.94
C SER A 330 16.64 -10.24 21.78
N GLU A 331 17.30 -11.37 22.05
CA GLU A 331 18.07 -12.16 21.07
C GLU A 331 17.17 -13.08 20.21
N LEU A 332 15.89 -13.19 20.57
CA LEU A 332 14.89 -14.00 19.88
C LEU A 332 13.70 -13.15 19.43
N PRO A 333 13.00 -13.55 18.35
CA PRO A 333 11.72 -12.95 18.00
C PRO A 333 10.66 -13.30 19.07
N ALA A 334 9.68 -12.42 19.26
CA ALA A 334 8.60 -12.62 20.23
C ALA A 334 7.80 -13.92 19.99
N VAL A 335 7.73 -14.39 18.74
CA VAL A 335 7.08 -15.67 18.39
C VAL A 335 7.83 -16.90 18.93
N ALA A 336 9.09 -16.73 19.31
CA ALA A 336 9.97 -17.82 19.78
C ALA A 336 10.20 -17.82 21.30
N GLU A 337 9.54 -16.96 22.07
CA GLU A 337 9.72 -16.90 23.53
C GLU A 337 9.29 -18.20 24.22
N ASP A 338 8.20 -18.79 23.75
CA ASP A 338 7.61 -20.02 24.29
C ASP A 338 8.13 -21.30 23.61
N TRP A 339 9.14 -21.19 22.73
CA TRP A 339 9.72 -22.36 22.07
C TRP A 339 10.56 -23.20 23.04
N ASP A 340 10.69 -24.49 22.71
CA ASP A 340 11.59 -25.41 23.42
C ASP A 340 13.06 -24.91 23.40
N VAL A 341 13.82 -25.29 24.42
CA VAL A 341 15.23 -24.88 24.62
C VAL A 341 16.09 -25.19 23.38
N VAL A 342 15.90 -26.35 22.75
CA VAL A 342 16.65 -26.75 21.55
C VAL A 342 16.31 -25.83 20.38
N ALA A 343 15.03 -25.49 20.23
CA ALA A 343 14.58 -24.61 19.17
C ALA A 343 15.09 -23.17 19.34
N ARG A 344 15.12 -22.68 20.58
CA ARG A 344 15.68 -21.37 20.93
C ARG A 344 17.18 -21.34 20.74
N ALA A 345 17.88 -22.41 21.10
CA ALA A 345 19.33 -22.49 21.01
C ALA A 345 19.84 -22.27 19.59
N VAL A 346 19.11 -22.72 18.56
CA VAL A 346 19.49 -22.56 17.14
C VAL A 346 18.89 -21.32 16.47
N ALA A 347 18.14 -20.49 17.19
CA ALA A 347 17.47 -19.31 16.65
C ALA A 347 18.14 -18.01 17.10
N ALA A 348 18.21 -17.03 16.21
CA ALA A 348 18.68 -15.68 16.53
C ALA A 348 17.92 -14.63 15.73
N ILE A 349 17.61 -13.48 16.35
CA ILE A 349 17.10 -12.32 15.65
C ILE A 349 18.22 -11.37 15.26
N LEU A 350 18.26 -10.97 14.00
CA LEU A 350 19.26 -10.07 13.47
C LEU A 350 18.73 -8.63 13.48
N THR A 351 19.47 -7.76 14.15
CA THR A 351 19.17 -6.33 14.20
C THR A 351 20.02 -5.57 13.18
N GLN A 352 19.72 -4.29 13.00
CA GLN A 352 20.56 -3.37 12.20
C GLN A 352 21.95 -3.13 12.80
N TYR A 353 22.12 -3.43 14.11
CA TYR A 353 23.38 -3.28 14.84
C TYR A 353 24.13 -4.60 15.03
N THR A 354 23.49 -5.74 14.73
CA THR A 354 24.16 -7.04 14.79
C THR A 354 25.31 -7.01 13.78
N PRO A 355 26.58 -7.04 14.22
CA PRO A 355 27.69 -7.15 13.30
C PRO A 355 27.49 -8.46 12.53
N LEU A 356 27.39 -8.36 11.20
CA LEU A 356 27.68 -9.53 10.39
C LEU A 356 29.20 -9.56 10.42
N GLU A 357 29.79 -10.54 11.09
CA GLU A 357 31.24 -10.60 11.27
C GLU A 357 31.92 -10.67 9.91
N THR A 358 32.30 -9.52 9.34
CA THR A 358 33.36 -9.52 8.35
C THR A 358 34.64 -9.72 9.14
N THR A 359 35.13 -10.96 9.22
CA THR A 359 36.51 -11.14 9.63
C THR A 359 37.38 -10.30 8.70
N THR A 360 38.01 -9.28 9.31
CA THR A 360 38.98 -8.39 8.70
C THR A 360 40.23 -9.20 8.36
N ALA A 361 40.17 -9.95 7.27
CA ALA A 361 41.32 -10.58 6.64
C ALA A 361 40.99 -10.91 5.18
N ASN A 362 40.62 -9.91 4.36
CA ASN A 362 40.80 -9.96 2.89
C ASN A 362 40.43 -8.66 2.13
N THR A 363 40.57 -7.48 2.74
CA THR A 363 40.55 -6.21 1.98
C THR A 363 41.81 -5.95 1.16
N ALA A 364 42.72 -6.92 1.02
CA ALA A 364 43.86 -6.87 0.10
C ALA A 364 43.62 -7.57 -1.24
N ASN A 365 42.56 -8.38 -1.41
CA ASN A 365 42.43 -9.26 -2.58
C ASN A 365 41.42 -8.83 -3.65
N ILE A 366 40.73 -7.69 -3.46
CA ILE A 366 39.84 -7.11 -4.48
C ILE A 366 40.64 -6.35 -5.57
N GLY A 367 41.88 -5.93 -5.27
CA GLY A 367 42.77 -5.28 -6.25
C GLY A 367 43.64 -6.25 -7.08
N ALA A 368 43.90 -7.46 -6.60
CA ALA A 368 44.83 -8.40 -7.25
C ALA A 368 44.18 -9.24 -8.37
N ASN A 369 42.89 -9.58 -8.25
CA ASN A 369 42.20 -10.38 -9.26
C ASN A 369 41.80 -9.60 -10.53
N ALA A 370 41.80 -8.26 -10.50
CA ALA A 370 41.62 -7.45 -11.71
C ALA A 370 42.88 -7.41 -12.59
N ALA A 371 44.08 -7.53 -12.00
CA ALA A 371 45.34 -7.57 -12.73
C ALA A 371 45.63 -8.97 -13.31
N ALA A 372 45.25 -10.04 -12.60
CA ALA A 372 45.44 -11.41 -13.07
C ALA A 372 44.54 -11.76 -14.28
N LEU A 373 43.33 -11.20 -14.35
CA LEU A 373 42.43 -11.40 -15.52
C LEU A 373 42.86 -10.62 -16.77
N ALA A 374 43.58 -9.50 -16.62
CA ALA A 374 44.10 -8.75 -17.77
C ALA A 374 45.34 -9.42 -18.41
N ALA A 375 46.13 -10.17 -17.63
CA ALA A 375 47.33 -10.85 -18.13
C ALA A 375 47.05 -12.16 -18.90
N LEU A 376 45.87 -12.75 -18.74
CA LEU A 376 45.44 -13.99 -19.43
C LEU A 376 44.72 -13.75 -20.77
N GLN A 377 44.51 -12.48 -21.16
CA GLN A 377 43.93 -12.12 -22.47
C GLN A 377 44.97 -11.60 -23.47
N THR A 378 46.26 -11.64 -23.12
CA THR A 378 47.36 -11.21 -23.99
C THR A 378 48.46 -12.27 -24.16
N GLN A 379 48.12 -13.56 -24.01
CA GLN A 379 48.98 -14.67 -24.43
C GLN A 379 48.24 -15.55 -25.44
#